data_AF-A0A0Q8VHG0-F1
#
_entry.id   AF-A0A0Q8VHG0-F1
#
_cell.length_a   1.000
_cell.length_b   1.000
_cell.length_c   1.000
_cell.angle_alpha   90.00
_cell.angle_beta   90.00
_cell.angle_gamma   90.00
#
_symmetry.space_group_name_H-M   'P 1'
#
loop_
_entity.id
_entity.type
_entity.pdbx_description
1 polymer ?
#
loop_
_entity_poly.entity_id
_entity_poly.type
_entity_poly.pdbx_seq_one_letter_code
_entity_poly.pdbx_strand_id
1 'polypeptide(L)'
;MRVPEYSDDQITADLAAAAADLGEPLTASSYDTWQRAHDAASPALLIRRFGSWNQACARAGVATNKTRSTSRRWSDDDVVAIVAAYLRAPGSTGSFADYSAWAKEQDGAPSGATLRQRFPWAEVKKRAEDAP
;
A
#
# COMPACT_ATOMS: atom_id res chain seq x y z
N MET A 1 -3.80 -5.18 -30.26
CA MET A 1 -2.43 -5.05 -29.72
C MET A 1 -2.24 -6.21 -28.74
N ARG A 2 -1.31 -7.15 -29.00
CA ARG A 2 -0.99 -8.20 -28.02
C ARG A 2 -0.19 -7.54 -26.91
N VAL A 3 -0.61 -7.72 -25.67
CA VAL A 3 0.17 -7.29 -24.51
C VAL A 3 1.41 -8.19 -24.49
N PRO A 4 2.64 -7.66 -24.47
CA PRO A 4 3.83 -8.50 -24.31
C PRO A 4 3.69 -9.34 -23.03
N GLU A 5 3.86 -10.65 -23.17
CA GLU A 5 3.89 -11.56 -22.02
C GLU A 5 5.28 -11.49 -21.39
N TYR A 6 5.38 -10.72 -20.30
CA TYR A 6 6.60 -10.69 -19.49
C TYR A 6 6.62 -11.90 -18.57
N SER A 7 7.70 -12.67 -18.57
CA SER A 7 7.93 -13.75 -17.59
C SER A 7 8.40 -13.19 -16.25
N ASP A 8 8.24 -13.95 -15.15
CA ASP A 8 8.73 -13.52 -13.83
C ASP A 8 10.24 -13.22 -13.89
N ASP A 9 11.02 -14.09 -14.52
CA ASP A 9 12.47 -13.95 -14.71
C ASP A 9 12.85 -12.69 -15.50
N GLN A 10 12.13 -12.38 -16.58
CA GLN A 10 12.35 -11.17 -17.37
C GLN A 10 12.14 -9.93 -16.51
N ILE A 11 11.06 -9.90 -15.74
CA ILE A 11 10.77 -8.74 -14.88
C ILE A 11 11.83 -8.57 -13.79
N THR A 12 12.31 -9.68 -13.20
CA THR A 12 13.39 -9.59 -12.22
C THR A 12 14.72 -9.14 -12.84
N ALA A 13 15.01 -9.56 -14.08
CA ALA A 13 16.19 -9.11 -14.81
C ALA A 13 16.11 -7.61 -15.15
N ASP A 14 14.95 -7.12 -15.60
CA ASP A 14 14.73 -5.70 -15.89
C ASP A 14 14.89 -4.84 -14.64
N LEU A 15 14.39 -5.29 -13.49
CA LEU A 15 14.58 -4.60 -12.21
C LEU A 15 16.06 -4.53 -11.80
N ALA A 16 16.81 -5.62 -11.98
CA ALA A 16 18.24 -5.65 -11.69
C ALA A 16 19.03 -4.75 -12.66
N ALA A 17 18.69 -4.74 -13.95
CA ALA A 17 19.30 -3.86 -14.94
C ALA A 17 19.02 -2.38 -14.63
N ALA A 18 17.77 -2.04 -14.29
CA ALA A 18 17.41 -0.68 -13.88
C ALA A 18 18.16 -0.25 -12.62
N ALA A 19 18.35 -1.14 -11.65
CA ALA A 19 19.14 -0.85 -10.45
C ALA A 19 20.62 -0.64 -10.76
N ALA A 20 21.19 -1.39 -11.71
CA ALA A 20 22.56 -1.20 -12.16
C ALA A 20 22.76 0.15 -12.87
N ASP A 21 21.78 0.58 -13.67
CA ASP A 21 21.85 1.85 -14.42
C ASP A 21 21.56 3.08 -13.55
N LEU A 22 20.57 2.99 -12.66
CA LEU A 22 20.06 4.13 -11.88
C LEU A 22 20.63 4.19 -10.45
N GLY A 23 21.19 3.09 -9.96
CA GLY A 23 21.61 2.91 -8.58
C GLY A 23 20.48 2.51 -7.63
N GLU A 24 20.88 2.15 -6.41
CA GLU A 24 19.99 1.73 -5.32
C GLU A 24 19.94 2.81 -4.22
N PRO A 25 18.78 3.05 -3.56
CA PRO A 25 17.54 2.29 -3.68
C PRO A 25 16.72 2.67 -4.92
N LEU A 26 16.29 1.65 -5.67
CA LEU A 26 15.47 1.83 -6.86
C LEU A 26 14.04 2.24 -6.47
N THR A 27 13.55 3.33 -7.05
CA THR A 27 12.18 3.80 -6.81
C THR A 27 11.25 3.43 -7.97
N ALA A 28 9.96 3.22 -7.67
CA ALA A 28 8.96 2.93 -8.70
C ALA A 28 8.89 4.04 -9.77
N SER A 29 9.10 5.30 -9.40
CA SER A 29 9.09 6.45 -10.32
C SER A 29 10.32 6.46 -11.24
N SER A 30 11.51 6.20 -10.68
CA SER A 30 12.75 6.12 -11.47
C SER A 30 12.69 4.96 -12.46
N TYR A 31 12.19 3.80 -12.01
CA TYR A 31 11.97 2.65 -12.89
C TYR A 31 10.88 2.90 -13.93
N ASP A 32 9.79 3.61 -13.61
CA ASP A 32 8.77 3.96 -14.62
C ASP A 32 9.34 4.79 -15.77
N THR A 33 10.36 5.61 -15.48
CA THR A 33 11.07 6.37 -16.52
C THR A 33 12.03 5.48 -17.30
N TRP A 34 12.80 4.63 -16.61
CA TRP A 34 13.74 3.70 -17.24
C TRP A 34 13.03 2.70 -18.17
N GLN A 35 11.95 2.06 -17.73
CA GLN A 35 11.25 1.03 -18.52
C GLN A 35 10.73 1.54 -19.87
N ARG A 36 10.37 2.83 -19.96
CA ARG A 36 9.89 3.45 -21.22
C ARG A 36 10.94 3.49 -22.31
N ALA A 37 12.22 3.50 -21.94
CA ALA A 37 13.34 3.47 -22.87
C ALA A 37 13.88 2.05 -23.14
N HIS A 38 13.44 1.05 -22.37
CA HIS A 38 13.99 -0.30 -22.37
C HIS A 38 12.95 -1.40 -22.72
N ASP A 39 11.74 -1.03 -23.15
CA ASP A 39 10.60 -1.94 -23.45
C ASP A 39 10.32 -2.95 -22.30
N ALA A 40 10.51 -2.49 -21.06
CA ALA A 40 10.35 -3.32 -19.87
C ALA A 40 8.93 -3.23 -19.28
N ALA A 41 8.58 -4.17 -18.41
CA ALA A 41 7.26 -4.20 -17.79
C ALA A 41 7.00 -2.97 -16.91
N SER A 42 5.79 -2.40 -16.98
CA SER A 42 5.41 -1.22 -16.18
C SER A 42 5.27 -1.53 -14.69
N PRO A 43 5.50 -0.56 -13.78
CA PRO A 43 5.33 -0.76 -12.33
C PRO A 43 3.96 -1.32 -11.93
N ALA A 44 2.90 -0.93 -12.65
CA ALA A 44 1.54 -1.44 -12.39
C ALA A 44 1.42 -2.95 -12.69
N LEU A 45 2.09 -3.43 -13.74
CA LEU A 45 2.16 -4.86 -14.05
C LEU A 45 2.94 -5.60 -12.96
N LEU A 46 4.08 -5.05 -12.54
CA LEU A 46 4.89 -5.59 -11.44
C LEU A 46 4.07 -5.72 -10.16
N ILE A 47 3.33 -4.68 -9.77
CA ILE A 47 2.48 -4.70 -8.57
C ILE A 47 1.36 -5.74 -8.72
N ARG A 48 0.70 -5.82 -9.88
CA ARG A 48 -0.34 -6.83 -10.12
C ARG A 48 0.20 -8.26 -10.04
N ARG A 49 1.42 -8.49 -10.51
CA ARG A 49 2.02 -9.83 -10.61
C ARG A 49 2.70 -10.30 -9.32
N PHE A 50 3.41 -9.40 -8.65
CA PHE A 50 4.18 -9.71 -7.42
C PHE A 50 3.52 -9.19 -6.14
N GLY A 51 2.36 -8.53 -6.25
CA GLY A 51 1.59 -7.97 -5.13
C GLY A 51 2.05 -6.58 -4.67
N SER A 52 3.34 -6.25 -4.78
CA SER A 52 3.84 -4.90 -4.50
C SER A 52 5.20 -4.62 -5.14
N TRP A 53 5.55 -3.34 -5.29
CA TRP A 53 6.88 -2.90 -5.73
C TRP A 53 8.01 -3.51 -4.87
N ASN A 54 7.84 -3.50 -3.53
CA ASN A 54 8.83 -4.09 -2.62
C ASN A 54 9.02 -5.58 -2.86
N GLN A 55 7.94 -6.33 -3.11
CA GLN A 55 8.04 -7.77 -3.39
C GLN A 55 8.71 -8.02 -4.75
N ALA A 56 8.44 -7.20 -5.76
CA ALA A 56 9.09 -7.28 -7.06
C ALA A 56 10.61 -7.02 -6.93
N CYS A 57 11.02 -5.94 -6.27
CA CYS A 57 12.44 -5.66 -6.01
C CYS A 57 13.11 -6.73 -5.16
N ALA A 58 12.42 -7.27 -4.15
CA ALA A 58 12.95 -8.35 -3.32
C ALA A 58 13.23 -9.62 -4.12
N ARG A 59 12.36 -9.99 -5.08
CA ARG A 59 12.62 -11.11 -5.99
C ARG A 59 13.79 -10.85 -6.94
N ALA A 60 14.00 -9.59 -7.34
CA ALA A 60 15.12 -9.17 -8.17
C ALA A 60 16.44 -9.00 -7.38
N GLY A 61 16.43 -9.12 -6.06
CA GLY A 61 17.60 -8.85 -5.21
C GLY A 61 18.00 -7.38 -5.14
N VAL A 62 17.09 -6.47 -5.51
CA VAL A 62 17.34 -5.01 -5.59
C VAL A 62 16.83 -4.31 -4.33
N ALA A 63 17.64 -3.42 -3.75
CA ALA A 63 17.16 -2.55 -2.68
C ALA A 63 16.21 -1.48 -3.22
N THR A 64 15.13 -1.27 -2.49
CA THR A 64 14.11 -0.26 -2.76
C THR A 64 13.69 0.40 -1.46
N ASN A 65 13.18 1.62 -1.56
CA ASN A 65 12.59 2.28 -0.41
C ASN A 65 11.40 1.47 0.09
N LYS A 66 11.49 0.99 1.33
CA LYS A 66 10.41 0.26 1.98
C LYS A 66 9.22 1.20 2.12
N THR A 67 8.21 1.08 1.25
CA THR A 67 6.88 1.62 1.54
C THR A 67 6.47 1.15 2.94
N ARG A 68 6.17 2.10 3.81
CA ARG A 68 5.69 1.82 5.16
C ARG A 68 4.32 1.17 4.99
N SER A 69 4.28 -0.16 5.05
CA SER A 69 3.00 -0.87 5.06
C SER A 69 2.21 -0.35 6.25
N THR A 70 0.99 0.07 6.00
CA THR A 70 0.05 0.52 7.04
C THR A 70 -0.21 -0.60 8.05
N SER A 71 -0.08 -1.86 7.62
CA SER A 71 -0.11 -3.07 8.44
C SER A 71 0.99 -3.16 9.49
N ARG A 72 2.14 -2.49 9.30
CA ARG A 72 3.21 -2.48 10.31
C ARG A 72 2.93 -1.52 11.45
N ARG A 73 2.02 -0.55 11.27
CA ARG A 73 1.72 0.48 12.28
C ARG A 73 0.45 0.18 13.06
N TRP A 74 -0.49 -0.54 12.47
CA TRP A 74 -1.71 -1.00 13.15
C TRP A 74 -1.98 -2.45 12.77
N SER A 75 -2.33 -3.27 13.75
CA SER A 75 -2.95 -4.57 13.55
C SER A 75 -4.42 -4.39 13.16
N ASP A 76 -5.07 -5.47 12.74
CA ASP A 76 -6.51 -5.43 12.44
C ASP A 76 -7.31 -5.06 13.70
N ASP A 77 -6.91 -5.61 14.85
CA ASP A 77 -7.48 -5.32 16.16
C ASP A 77 -7.27 -3.85 16.58
N ASP A 78 -6.05 -3.31 16.39
CA ASP A 78 -5.77 -1.88 16.63
C ASP A 78 -6.70 -0.98 15.83
N VAL A 79 -6.93 -1.32 14.55
CA VAL A 79 -7.83 -0.55 13.69
C VAL A 79 -9.27 -0.61 14.21
N VAL A 80 -9.75 -1.79 14.62
CA VAL A 80 -11.09 -1.96 15.20
C VAL A 80 -11.22 -1.16 16.51
N ALA A 81 -10.23 -1.24 17.39
CA ALA A 81 -10.20 -0.52 18.66
C ALA A 81 -10.21 1.00 18.46
N ILE A 82 -9.46 1.52 17.48
CA ILE A 82 -9.44 2.95 17.16
C ILE A 82 -10.80 3.41 16.61
N VAL A 83 -11.43 2.61 15.73
CA VAL A 83 -12.78 2.94 15.23
C VAL A 83 -13.80 2.87 16.37
N ALA A 84 -13.70 1.91 17.29
CA ALA A 84 -14.58 1.82 18.46
C ALA A 84 -14.41 3.03 19.39
N ALA A 85 -13.17 3.50 19.60
CA ALA A 85 -12.90 4.74 20.34
C ALA A 85 -13.54 5.96 19.66
N TYR A 86 -13.47 6.06 18.34
CA TYR A 86 -14.16 7.11 17.58
C TYR A 86 -15.69 7.01 17.70
N LEU A 87 -16.29 5.81 17.62
CA LEU A 87 -17.74 5.64 17.75
C LEU A 87 -18.26 6.02 19.15
N ARG A 88 -17.44 5.84 20.17
CA ARG A 88 -17.73 6.24 21.56
C ARG A 88 -17.44 7.72 21.84
N ALA A 89 -16.75 8.42 20.92
CA ALA A 89 -16.42 9.82 21.12
C ALA A 89 -17.67 10.71 21.03
N PRO A 90 -17.80 11.73 21.89
CA PRO A 90 -18.93 12.65 21.83
C PRO A 90 -18.95 13.40 20.50
N GLY A 91 -20.13 13.50 19.89
CA GLY A 91 -20.30 14.15 18.58
C GLY A 91 -20.01 13.25 17.37
N SER A 92 -19.61 12.00 17.58
CA SER A 92 -19.44 11.03 16.49
C SER A 92 -20.78 10.75 15.79
N THR A 93 -20.81 10.96 14.49
CA THR A 93 -21.92 10.61 13.60
C THR A 93 -21.87 9.14 13.17
N GLY A 94 -20.77 8.44 13.48
CA GLY A 94 -20.54 7.07 13.03
C GLY A 94 -20.44 6.93 11.50
N SER A 95 -20.15 8.02 10.80
CA SER A 95 -19.93 8.05 9.35
C SER A 95 -18.44 8.00 9.00
N PHE A 96 -18.12 7.53 7.80
CA PHE A 96 -16.72 7.48 7.33
C PHE A 96 -16.10 8.88 7.16
N ALA A 97 -16.90 9.85 6.71
CA ALA A 97 -16.44 11.21 6.48
C ALA A 97 -16.04 11.88 7.80
N ASP A 98 -16.84 11.66 8.85
CA ASP A 98 -16.59 12.17 10.19
C ASP A 98 -15.42 11.45 10.87
N TYR A 99 -15.30 10.11 10.73
CA TYR A 99 -14.09 9.39 11.14
C TYR A 99 -12.83 9.98 10.48
N SER A 100 -12.92 10.28 9.17
CA SER A 100 -11.80 10.83 8.42
C SER A 100 -11.44 12.27 8.84
N ALA A 101 -12.37 13.01 9.43
CA ALA A 101 -12.12 14.32 10.03
C ALA A 101 -11.47 14.14 11.41
N TRP A 102 -12.11 13.36 12.29
CA TRP A 102 -11.61 13.02 13.63
C TRP A 102 -10.19 12.46 13.59
N ALA A 103 -9.89 11.52 12.70
CA ALA A 103 -8.58 10.88 12.60
C ALA A 103 -7.45 11.83 12.20
N LYS A 104 -7.74 13.02 11.65
CA LYS A 104 -6.71 14.04 11.37
C LYS A 104 -6.24 14.76 12.65
N GLU A 105 -7.09 14.80 13.66
CA GLU A 105 -6.82 15.48 14.93
C GLU A 105 -6.22 14.52 15.97
N GLN A 106 -6.29 13.21 15.73
CA GLN A 106 -5.75 12.19 16.62
C GLN A 106 -4.33 11.80 16.24
N ASP A 107 -3.40 11.91 17.20
CA ASP A 107 -2.08 11.33 17.04
C ASP A 107 -2.18 9.80 17.12
N GLY A 108 -1.72 9.11 16.08
CA GLY A 108 -1.71 7.65 16.04
C GLY A 108 -2.95 6.97 15.46
N ALA A 109 -3.99 7.69 15.04
CA ALA A 109 -5.11 7.08 14.28
C ALA A 109 -4.75 6.91 12.79
N PRO A 110 -5.17 5.80 12.12
CA PRO A 110 -5.01 5.66 10.69
C PRO A 110 -5.96 6.60 9.95
N SER A 111 -5.44 7.28 8.92
CA SER A 111 -6.26 8.12 8.05
C SER A 111 -7.39 7.31 7.38
N GLY A 112 -8.48 7.96 6.99
CA GLY A 112 -9.58 7.30 6.27
C GLY A 112 -9.12 6.57 5.00
N ALA A 113 -8.12 7.09 4.29
CA ALA A 113 -7.51 6.41 3.14
C ALA A 113 -6.79 5.12 3.53
N THR A 114 -6.05 5.13 4.64
CA THR A 114 -5.39 3.94 5.21
C THR A 114 -6.41 2.90 5.63
N LEU A 115 -7.49 3.33 6.30
CA LEU A 115 -8.58 2.46 6.73
C LEU A 115 -9.23 1.76 5.54
N ARG A 116 -9.55 2.51 4.46
CA ARG A 116 -10.18 1.97 3.24
C ARG A 116 -9.32 0.95 2.49
N GLN A 117 -7.99 1.07 2.58
CA GLN A 117 -7.08 0.08 1.99
C GLN A 117 -7.13 -1.27 2.71
N ARG A 118 -7.65 -1.30 3.95
CA ARG A 118 -7.62 -2.48 4.81
C ARG A 118 -9.00 -3.10 5.03
N PHE A 119 -10.02 -2.27 5.29
CA PHE A 119 -11.37 -2.71 5.56
C PHE A 119 -12.41 -1.87 4.80
N PRO A 120 -13.51 -2.50 4.33
CA PRO A 120 -14.71 -1.75 4.01
C PRO A 120 -15.27 -1.12 5.28
N TRP A 121 -15.72 0.15 5.20
CA TRP A 121 -16.21 0.91 6.35
C TRP A 121 -17.30 0.19 7.15
N ALA A 122 -18.26 -0.42 6.46
CA ALA A 122 -19.35 -1.15 7.10
C ALA A 122 -18.87 -2.33 7.94
N GLU A 123 -17.81 -3.01 7.51
CA GLU A 123 -17.25 -4.16 8.22
C GLU A 123 -16.51 -3.74 9.48
N VAL A 124 -15.60 -2.76 9.37
CA VAL A 124 -14.85 -2.29 10.55
C VAL A 124 -15.76 -1.60 11.56
N LYS A 125 -16.78 -0.86 11.10
CA LYS A 125 -17.78 -0.27 11.98
C LYS A 125 -18.54 -1.35 12.75
N LYS A 126 -19.04 -2.38 12.07
CA LYS A 126 -19.75 -3.48 12.73
C LYS A 126 -18.87 -4.19 13.76
N ARG A 127 -17.61 -4.47 13.42
CA ARG A 127 -16.65 -5.08 14.36
C ARG A 127 -16.38 -4.18 15.56
N ALA A 128 -16.30 -2.87 15.35
CA ALA A 128 -16.08 -1.88 16.40
C ALA A 128 -17.30 -1.71 17.32
N GLU A 129 -18.51 -1.87 16.81
CA GLU A 129 -19.76 -1.86 17.60
C GLU A 129 -19.92 -3.13 18.44
N ASP A 130 -19.40 -4.27 17.97
CA ASP A 130 -19.42 -5.56 18.66
C ASP A 130 -18.24 -5.74 19.64
N ALA A 131 -17.22 -4.87 19.55
CA ALA A 131 -16.06 -4.89 20.43
C ALA A 131 -16.45 -4.46 21.86
N PRO A 132 -16.01 -5.19 22.89
CA PRO A 132 -16.37 -4.92 24.29
C PRO A 132 -15.85 -3.58 24.84
#